data_AF-A0A0G1FBF5-F1
#
_entry.id   AF-A0A0G1FBF5-F1
#
_cell.length_a   1.000
_cell.length_b   1.000
_cell.length_c   1.000
_cell.angle_alpha   90.00
_cell.angle_beta   90.00
_cell.angle_gamma   90.00
#
_symmetry.space_group_name_H-M   'P 1'
#
loop_
_entity.id
_entity.type
_entity.pdbx_description
1 polymer ?
#
loop_
_entity_poly.entity_id
_entity_poly.type
_entity_poly.pdbx_seq_one_letter_code
_entity_poly.pdbx_strand_id
1 'polypeptide(L)' 'MSVANTRITPQVANSKMVDLNFTVHKNISPDLIEEIARALHSVGGFGSIEIYVQDYSVTQITVRNIRKTKHILAE' A
#
# COMPACT_ATOMS: atom_id res chain seq x y z
N MET A 1 26.36 -4.95 26.49
CA MET A 1 25.72 -3.77 25.88
C MET A 1 24.22 -3.91 26.05
N SER A 2 23.56 -2.85 26.53
CA SER A 2 22.15 -2.82 26.95
C SER A 2 21.22 -2.64 25.75
N VAL A 3 20.13 -3.40 25.67
CA VAL A 3 18.98 -3.11 24.81
C VAL A 3 17.81 -2.77 25.72
N ALA A 4 17.40 -1.50 25.72
CA ALA A 4 16.26 -1.01 26.47
C ALA A 4 14.95 -1.26 25.69
N ASN A 5 13.94 -1.77 26.40
CA ASN A 5 12.56 -1.94 25.94
C ASN A 5 11.89 -0.60 25.58
N THR A 6 10.97 -0.61 24.61
CA THR A 6 9.79 0.27 24.68
C THR A 6 8.56 -0.47 24.17
N ARG A 7 7.62 -0.71 25.09
CA ARG A 7 6.28 -1.21 24.81
C ARG A 7 5.45 -0.04 24.29
N ILE A 8 5.02 -0.08 23.02
CA ILE A 8 3.96 0.81 22.54
C ILE A 8 2.71 -0.05 22.35
N THR A 9 1.72 0.16 23.21
CA THR A 9 0.37 -0.37 23.07
C THR A 9 -0.47 0.62 22.26
N PRO A 10 -0.82 0.34 20.99
CA PRO A 10 -1.88 1.07 20.33
C PRO A 10 -3.22 0.60 20.91
N GLN A 11 -3.87 1.45 21.72
CA GLN A 11 -5.29 1.32 22.00
C GLN A 11 -6.04 1.78 20.74
N VAL A 12 -6.71 0.85 20.06
CA VAL A 12 -7.73 1.19 19.07
C VAL A 12 -9.00 0.45 19.46
N ALA A 13 -9.96 1.22 19.98
CA ALA A 13 -11.30 0.74 20.25
C ALA A 13 -12.01 0.43 18.93
N ASN A 14 -12.51 -0.80 18.80
CA ASN A 14 -13.52 -1.24 17.84
C ASN A 14 -13.37 -0.80 16.38
N SER A 15 -12.48 -1.47 15.67
CA SER A 15 -12.79 -1.97 14.33
C SER A 15 -12.26 -3.40 14.29
N LYS A 16 -13.07 -4.37 13.84
CA LYS A 16 -12.57 -5.73 13.58
C LYS A 16 -11.44 -5.59 12.57
N MET A 17 -10.20 -5.62 13.04
CA MET A 17 -9.06 -5.91 12.18
C MET A 17 -9.34 -7.28 11.58
N VAL A 18 -9.50 -7.33 10.26
CA VAL A 18 -9.36 -8.58 9.54
C VAL A 18 -7.94 -9.03 9.82
N ASP A 19 -7.76 -10.11 10.56
CA ASP A 19 -6.45 -10.73 10.76
C ASP A 19 -6.00 -11.30 9.39
N LEU A 20 -5.38 -10.43 8.59
CA LEU A 20 -4.65 -10.84 7.40
C LEU A 20 -3.37 -11.49 7.89
N ASN A 21 -3.41 -12.81 8.11
CA ASN A 21 -2.21 -13.61 8.34
C ASN A 21 -1.33 -13.55 7.07
N PHE A 22 -0.45 -12.55 7.00
CA PHE A 22 0.54 -12.45 5.94
C PHE A 22 1.77 -13.26 6.33
N THR A 23 2.00 -14.39 5.66
CA THR A 23 3.29 -15.08 5.75
C THR A 23 4.31 -14.24 4.98
N VAL A 24 5.12 -13.46 5.70
CA VAL A 24 6.29 -12.79 5.09
C VAL A 24 7.30 -13.87 4.72
N HIS A 25 7.33 -14.25 3.45
CA HIS A 25 8.43 -15.05 2.93
C HIS A 25 9.72 -14.24 3.05
N LYS A 26 10.77 -14.83 3.63
CA LYS A 26 12.03 -14.13 3.95
C LYS A 26 12.80 -13.58 2.73
N ASN A 27 12.33 -13.85 1.51
CA ASN A 27 13.01 -13.53 0.25
C ASN A 27 12.12 -12.72 -0.72
N ILE A 28 11.34 -11.75 -0.23
CA ILE A 28 10.69 -10.80 -1.14
C ILE A 28 11.79 -9.90 -1.74
N SER A 29 11.79 -9.76 -3.07
CA SER A 29 12.75 -8.90 -3.77
C SER A 29 12.67 -7.46 -3.24
N PRO A 30 13.79 -6.87 -2.79
CA PRO A 30 13.83 -5.45 -2.39
C PRO A 30 13.37 -4.52 -3.51
N ASP A 31 13.69 -4.84 -4.77
CA ASP A 31 13.32 -4.04 -5.94
C ASP A 31 11.80 -3.98 -6.12
N LEU A 32 11.11 -5.10 -5.87
CA LEU A 32 9.65 -5.16 -5.95
C LEU A 32 9.00 -4.31 -4.85
N ILE A 33 9.54 -4.34 -3.63
CA ILE A 33 9.06 -3.49 -2.53
C ILE A 33 9.24 -2.02 -2.89
N GLU A 34 10.38 -1.66 -3.46
CA GLU A 34 10.67 -0.29 -3.88
C GLU A 34 9.75 0.16 -5.03
N GLU A 35 9.46 -0.72 -5.98
CA GLU A 35 8.52 -0.47 -7.07
C GLU A 35 7.10 -0.22 -6.56
N ILE A 36 6.61 -1.06 -5.66
CA ILE A 36 5.29 -0.89 -5.02
C ILE A 36 5.25 0.42 -4.23
N ALA A 37 6.31 0.75 -3.49
CA ALA A 37 6.40 2.00 -2.73
C ALA A 37 6.37 3.23 -3.66
N ARG A 38 7.13 3.21 -4.76
CA ARG A 38 7.09 4.25 -5.79
C ARG A 38 5.71 4.40 -6.41
N ALA A 39 5.06 3.29 -6.74
CA ALA A 39 3.71 3.31 -7.28
C ALA A 39 2.73 3.98 -6.30
N LEU A 40 2.78 3.61 -5.02
CA LEU A 40 1.97 4.23 -3.94
C LEU A 40 2.21 5.73 -3.82
N HIS A 41 3.47 6.17 -3.83
CA HIS A 41 3.81 7.59 -3.76
C HIS A 41 3.41 8.38 -5.02
N SER A 42 3.29 7.71 -6.17
CA SER A 42 2.87 8.34 -7.42
C SER A 42 1.36 8.65 -7.49
N VAL A 43 0.57 8.16 -6.52
CA VAL A 43 -0.84 8.53 -6.38
C VAL A 43 -0.92 9.91 -5.71
N GLY A 44 -1.03 10.95 -6.52
CA GLY A 44 -0.94 12.36 -6.10
C GLY A 44 -2.19 12.91 -5.39
N GLY A 45 -2.96 12.08 -4.69
CA GLY A 45 -4.20 12.46 -4.02
C GLY A 45 -5.23 11.32 -4.02
N PHE A 46 -6.17 11.37 -4.96
CA PHE A 46 -7.15 10.29 -5.12
C PHE A 46 -6.68 9.34 -6.21
N GLY A 47 -6.90 8.05 -6.00
CA GLY A 47 -6.52 7.04 -6.97
C GLY A 47 -6.61 5.63 -6.43
N SER A 48 -6.10 4.70 -7.22
CA SER A 48 -5.95 3.29 -6.86
C SER A 48 -4.68 2.73 -7.48
N ILE A 49 -4.19 1.64 -6.90
CA ILE A 49 -3.17 0.81 -7.49
C ILE A 49 -3.74 -0.59 -7.61
N GLU A 50 -3.49 -1.21 -8.75
CA GLU A 50 -3.83 -2.60 -9.03
C GLU A 50 -2.55 -3.36 -9.29
N ILE A 51 -2.35 -4.48 -8.59
CA ILE A 51 -1.17 -5.34 -8.73
C ILE A 51 -1.65 -6.68 -9.29
N TYR A 52 -1.09 -7.07 -10.42
CA TYR A 52 -1.37 -8.34 -11.07
C TYR A 52 -0.23 -9.31 -10.77
N VAL A 53 -0.62 -10.49 -10.28
CA VAL A 53 0.29 -11.59 -9.97
C VAL A 53 -0.07 -12.76 -10.87
N GLN A 54 0.90 -13.27 -11.61
CA GLN A 54 0.78 -14.45 -12.47
C GLN A 54 2.02 -15.31 -12.30
N ASP A 55 1.86 -16.64 -12.29
CA ASP A 55 2.96 -17.60 -12.16
C ASP A 55 3.91 -17.25 -10.98
N TYR A 56 3.30 -16.91 -9.84
CA TYR A 56 3.99 -16.50 -8.60
C TYR A 56 4.87 -15.24 -8.72
N SER A 57 4.71 -14.46 -9.77
CA SER A 57 5.47 -13.24 -10.05
C SER A 57 4.54 -12.04 -10.24
N VAL A 58 4.95 -10.86 -9.77
CA VAL A 58 4.26 -9.61 -10.10
C VAL A 58 4.58 -9.28 -11.55
N THR A 59 3.55 -9.21 -12.39
CA THR A 59 3.71 -8.98 -13.84
C THR A 59 3.29 -7.59 -14.27
N GLN A 60 2.45 -6.92 -13.48
CA GLN A 60 1.99 -5.58 -13.77
C GLN A 60 1.58 -4.84 -12.49
N ILE A 61 1.99 -3.57 -12.40
CA ILE A 61 1.45 -2.61 -11.44
C ILE A 61 0.80 -1.48 -12.24
N THR A 62 -0.50 -1.30 -12.06
CA THR A 62 -1.26 -0.21 -12.69
C THR A 62 -1.54 0.87 -11.67
N VAL A 63 -1.21 2.11 -11.99
CA VAL A 63 -1.51 3.28 -11.16
C VAL A 63 -2.61 4.09 -11.82
N ARG A 64 -3.72 4.29 -11.11
CA ARG A 64 -4.82 5.13 -11.55
C ARG A 64 -4.88 6.39 -10.71
N ASN A 65 -4.49 7.53 -11.30
CA ASN A 65 -4.64 8.85 -10.69
C ASN A 65 -6.02 9.44 -10.99
N ILE A 66 -6.71 9.93 -9.97
CA ILE A 66 -8.04 10.50 -10.06
C ILE A 66 -7.98 11.96 -9.62
N ARG A 67 -8.27 12.88 -10.55
CA ARG A 67 -8.45 14.29 -10.24
C ARG A 67 -9.94 14.60 -10.12
N LYS A 68 -10.37 15.03 -8.93
CA LYS A 68 -11.74 15.54 -8.73
C LYS A 68 -11.81 16.99 -9.22
N THR A 69 -12.84 17.32 -9.98
CA THR A 69 -13.07 18.68 -10.48
C THR A 69 -14.48 19.16 -10.11
N LYS A 70 -14.69 20.48 -10.17
CA LYS A 70 -15.95 21.17 -9.87
C LYS A 70 -16.34 22.19 -10.95
N HIS A 71 -15.84 22.02 -12.17
CA HIS A 71 -16.18 22.95 -13.26
C HIS A 71 -17.67 22.84 -13.60
N ILE A 72 -18.30 24.00 -13.78
CA ILE A 72 -19.62 24.12 -14.38
C ILE A 72 -19.38 24.37 -15.87
N LEU A 73 -20.03 23.59 -16.73
CA LEU A 73 -20.05 23.88 -18.16
C LEU A 73 -21.09 24.98 -18.39
N ALA A 74 -20.72 26.03 -19.12
CA ALA A 74 -21.67 27.07 -19.49
C ALA A 74 -22.76 26.49 -20.41
N GLU A 75 -24.00 26.90 -20.19
CA GLU A 75 -25.14 26.66 -21.09
C GLU A 75 -25.11 27.59 -22.30
#